data_AF-A0AAD5XU63-F1
#
_entry.id   AF-A0AAD5XU63-F1
#
_cell.length_a   1.000
_cell.length_b   1.000
_cell.length_c   1.000
_cell.angle_alpha   90.00
_cell.angle_beta   90.00
_cell.angle_gamma   90.00
#
_symmetry.space_group_name_H-M   'P 1'
#
loop_
_entity.id
_entity.type
_entity.pdbx_description
1 polymer ?
#
loop_
_entity_poly.entity_id
_entity_poly.type
_entity_poly.pdbx_seq_one_letter_code
_entity_poly.pdbx_strand_id
1 'polypeptide(L)'
;MKARRERQTCQRTSGHQGPSALIAAFDFDGTLSVVKDNHVHAKDANDPQFVHKTIAERLAALHDAGYRIVIFSNQRGILDGKKAEKRKISFTGRVELAIEDAGFKIPVLIFGAAGADWYRKPRPGMWELFE
;
A
#
# COMPACT_ATOMS: atom_id res chain seq x y z
N MET A 1 8.04 13.37 -26.75
CA MET A 1 8.17 11.98 -26.27
C MET A 1 7.23 11.73 -25.10
N LYS A 2 6.00 11.30 -25.36
CA LYS A 2 5.03 10.84 -24.35
C LYS A 2 4.67 9.41 -24.71
N ALA A 3 5.13 8.42 -23.92
CA ALA A 3 4.55 7.07 -23.82
C ALA A 3 5.51 6.14 -23.05
N ARG A 4 5.36 6.02 -21.72
CA ARG A 4 5.70 4.80 -20.95
C ARG A 4 5.36 4.78 -19.45
N ARG A 5 4.50 5.67 -18.94
CA ARG A 5 4.35 5.86 -17.48
C ARG A 5 3.41 4.87 -16.75
N GLU A 6 2.61 4.07 -17.45
CA GLU A 6 1.53 3.30 -16.80
C GLU A 6 1.91 1.90 -16.29
N ARG A 7 3.15 1.41 -16.53
CA ARG A 7 3.54 0.04 -16.14
C ARG A 7 4.56 -0.06 -15.00
N GLN A 8 4.85 1.04 -14.31
CA GLN A 8 5.92 1.07 -13.30
C GLN A 8 5.41 1.01 -11.86
N THR A 9 4.15 1.39 -11.64
CA THR A 9 3.50 1.39 -10.32
C THR A 9 2.10 0.80 -10.41
N CYS A 10 1.73 0.00 -9.41
CA CYS A 10 0.34 -0.37 -9.19
C CYS A 10 -0.29 0.64 -8.23
N GLN A 11 -1.46 1.18 -8.59
CA GLN A 11 -2.25 2.07 -7.74
C GLN A 11 -3.60 1.42 -7.40
N ARG A 12 -4.04 1.59 -6.15
CA ARG A 12 -5.35 1.15 -5.67
C ARG A 12 -5.84 2.13 -4.60
N THR A 13 -7.14 2.37 -4.57
CA THR A 13 -7.80 3.08 -3.47
C THR A 13 -8.91 2.22 -2.90
N SER A 14 -9.06 2.19 -1.57
CA SER A 14 -10.22 1.56 -0.91
C SER A 14 -11.46 2.45 -0.89
N GLY A 15 -11.34 3.73 -1.28
CA GLY A 15 -12.45 4.68 -1.35
C GLY A 15 -12.04 6.05 -1.92
N HIS A 16 -12.91 7.06 -1.84
CA HIS A 16 -12.59 8.42 -2.29
C HIS A 16 -11.91 9.21 -1.15
N GLN A 17 -10.70 9.71 -1.37
CA GLN A 17 -10.06 10.71 -0.50
C GLN A 17 -10.11 12.07 -1.19
N GLY A 18 -10.65 13.08 -0.51
CA GLY A 18 -10.52 14.48 -0.96
C GLY A 18 -9.09 15.00 -0.80
N PRO A 19 -8.74 16.12 -1.44
CA PRO A 19 -7.47 16.80 -1.22
C PRO A 19 -7.34 17.28 0.23
N SER A 20 -6.14 17.17 0.80
CA SER A 20 -5.77 17.66 2.13
C SER A 20 -4.31 18.06 2.13
N ALA A 21 -3.97 19.12 2.86
CA ALA A 21 -2.58 19.53 3.09
C ALA A 21 -1.87 18.63 4.12
N LEU A 22 -2.62 17.82 4.88
CA LEU A 22 -2.08 16.90 5.86
C LEU A 22 -2.02 15.49 5.27
N ILE A 23 -0.83 14.88 5.28
CA ILE A 23 -0.58 13.57 4.66
C ILE A 23 0.11 12.68 5.69
N ALA A 24 -0.49 11.52 5.95
CA ALA A 24 0.10 10.46 6.76
C ALA A 24 0.47 9.32 5.81
N ALA A 25 1.77 9.19 5.54
CA ALA A 25 2.32 8.21 4.60
C ALA A 25 3.08 7.10 5.33
N PHE A 26 2.82 5.85 4.97
CA PHE A 26 3.37 4.67 5.64
C PHE A 26 4.00 3.67 4.65
N ASP A 27 4.95 2.88 5.14
CA ASP A 27 5.31 1.63 4.48
C ASP A 27 4.28 0.54 4.80
N PHE A 28 4.27 -0.56 4.04
CA PHE A 28 3.35 -1.68 4.26
C PHE A 28 4.02 -2.87 4.96
N ASP A 29 4.87 -3.60 4.25
CA ASP A 29 5.53 -4.79 4.79
C ASP A 29 6.50 -4.40 5.93
N GLY A 30 6.33 -5.00 7.10
CA GLY A 30 7.12 -4.69 8.30
C GLY A 30 6.68 -3.42 9.06
N THR A 31 5.66 -2.71 8.60
CA THR A 31 5.07 -1.55 9.30
C THR A 31 3.59 -1.78 9.61
N LEU A 32 2.76 -1.97 8.58
CA LEU A 32 1.32 -2.20 8.73
C LEU A 32 0.98 -3.69 8.71
N SER A 33 1.77 -4.51 8.00
CA SER A 33 1.62 -5.97 8.01
C SER A 33 2.90 -6.66 8.48
N VAL A 34 2.77 -7.67 9.33
CA VAL A 34 3.83 -8.65 9.61
C VAL A 34 3.45 -9.97 8.97
N VAL A 35 4.45 -10.68 8.46
CA VAL A 35 4.28 -12.03 7.93
C VAL A 35 4.33 -13.02 9.10
N LYS A 36 3.46 -14.03 9.09
CA LYS A 36 3.52 -15.11 10.07
C LYS A 36 4.82 -15.91 9.87
N ASP A 37 5.44 -16.36 10.96
CA ASP A 37 6.57 -17.29 10.97
C ASP A 37 7.91 -16.79 10.37
N ASN A 38 8.33 -15.56 10.67
CA ASN A 38 9.70 -15.05 10.40
C ASN A 38 10.12 -14.99 8.91
N HIS A 39 9.17 -15.07 7.97
CA HIS A 39 9.48 -14.87 6.54
C HIS A 39 9.59 -13.39 6.17
N VAL A 40 10.54 -13.06 5.29
CA VAL A 40 10.73 -11.69 4.78
C VAL A 40 9.55 -11.22 3.90
N HIS A 41 8.81 -12.16 3.30
CA HIS A 41 7.68 -11.88 2.40
C HIS A 41 6.51 -12.85 2.66
N ALA A 42 5.28 -12.34 2.58
CA ALA A 42 4.06 -13.14 2.73
C ALA A 42 3.96 -14.24 1.65
N LYS A 43 3.61 -15.47 2.06
CA LYS A 43 3.52 -16.61 1.14
C LYS A 43 2.22 -16.63 0.33
N ASP A 44 1.13 -16.13 0.90
CA ASP A 44 -0.17 -16.05 0.24
C ASP A 44 -1.07 -14.95 0.83
N ALA A 45 -2.30 -14.83 0.29
CA ALA A 45 -3.27 -13.81 0.64
C ALA A 45 -3.94 -14.03 2.01
N ASN A 46 -3.79 -15.21 2.64
CA ASN A 46 -4.40 -15.53 3.93
C ASN A 46 -3.46 -15.24 5.12
N ASP A 47 -2.31 -14.62 4.86
CA ASP A 47 -1.21 -14.47 5.81
C ASP A 47 -0.92 -13.05 6.35
N PRO A 48 -1.76 -12.00 6.18
CA PRO A 48 -1.57 -10.75 6.90
C PRO A 48 -2.36 -10.73 8.21
N GLN A 49 -1.65 -10.63 9.33
CA GLN A 49 -2.20 -10.08 10.56
C GLN A 49 -1.70 -8.63 10.67
N PHE A 50 -2.59 -7.70 11.06
CA PHE A 50 -2.11 -6.40 11.53
C PHE A 50 -1.08 -6.61 12.64
N VAL A 51 0.02 -5.87 12.59
CA VAL A 51 1.11 -5.99 13.58
C VAL A 51 0.59 -5.73 15.00
N HIS A 52 -0.43 -4.88 15.12
CA HIS A 52 -0.97 -4.49 16.42
C HIS A 52 -2.42 -4.00 16.29
N LYS A 53 -3.25 -4.35 17.28
CA LYS A 53 -4.68 -3.96 17.34
C LYS A 53 -4.90 -2.44 17.30
N THR A 54 -3.90 -1.66 17.73
CA THR A 54 -3.99 -0.18 17.79
C THR A 54 -3.69 0.52 16.46
N ILE A 55 -3.17 -0.18 15.43
CA ILE A 55 -2.86 0.46 14.14
C ILE A 55 -4.16 1.01 13.52
N ALA A 56 -5.23 0.23 13.62
CA ALA A 56 -6.58 0.60 13.23
C ALA A 56 -7.00 1.96 13.83
N GLU A 57 -6.95 2.04 15.15
CA GLU A 57 -7.37 3.21 15.92
C GLU A 57 -6.51 4.43 15.60
N ARG A 58 -5.20 4.25 15.40
CA ARG A 58 -4.28 5.35 15.11
C ARG A 58 -4.50 5.96 13.74
N LEU A 59 -4.69 5.14 12.71
CA LEU A 59 -4.93 5.66 11.38
C LEU A 59 -6.33 6.26 11.26
N ALA A 60 -7.33 5.72 11.97
CA ALA A 60 -8.65 6.34 12.10
C ALA A 60 -8.53 7.74 12.74
N ALA A 61 -7.82 7.85 13.86
CA ALA A 61 -7.59 9.14 14.53
C ALA A 61 -6.85 10.16 13.64
N LEU A 62 -5.89 9.71 12.83
CA LEU A 62 -5.21 10.56 11.85
C LEU A 62 -6.18 11.03 10.75
N HIS A 63 -6.99 10.13 10.22
CA HIS A 63 -8.00 10.49 9.23
C HIS A 63 -9.02 11.49 9.79
N ASP A 64 -9.51 11.27 11.00
CA ASP A 64 -10.43 12.18 11.70
C ASP A 64 -9.78 13.55 11.99
N ALA A 65 -8.45 13.58 12.16
CA ALA A 65 -7.66 14.81 12.26
C ALA A 65 -7.39 15.48 10.89
N GLY A 66 -7.96 14.96 9.79
CA GLY A 66 -7.88 15.54 8.46
C GLY A 66 -6.71 15.06 7.60
N TYR A 67 -5.98 14.01 8.01
CA TYR A 67 -4.88 13.45 7.23
C TYR A 67 -5.39 12.56 6.09
N ARG A 68 -4.80 12.72 4.90
CA ARG A 68 -4.86 11.70 3.84
C ARG A 68 -3.97 10.53 4.22
N ILE A 69 -4.53 9.32 4.20
CA ILE A 69 -3.79 8.11 4.54
C ILE A 69 -3.26 7.47 3.26
N VAL A 70 -1.94 7.35 3.15
CA VAL A 70 -1.26 6.84 1.96
C VAL A 70 -0.27 5.74 2.34
N ILE A 71 -0.20 4.71 1.51
CA ILE A 71 0.75 3.61 1.63
C ILE A 71 1.68 3.63 0.41
N PHE A 72 2.99 3.69 0.67
CA PHE A 72 4.04 3.58 -0.34
C PHE A 72 4.86 2.32 -0.10
N SER A 73 4.80 1.35 -1.00
CA SER A 73 5.44 0.05 -0.81
C SER A 73 6.29 -0.39 -2.01
N ASN A 74 7.43 -1.04 -1.73
CA ASN A 74 8.35 -1.55 -2.74
C ASN A 74 7.98 -3.00 -3.13
N GLN A 75 7.12 -3.19 -4.13
CA GLN A 75 6.60 -4.50 -4.55
C GLN A 75 7.28 -5.02 -5.82
N ARG A 76 8.58 -5.38 -5.72
CA ARG A 76 9.38 -5.80 -6.88
C ARG A 76 8.73 -6.95 -7.64
N GLY A 77 8.54 -6.75 -8.93
CA GLY A 77 7.98 -7.74 -9.85
C GLY A 77 6.49 -7.96 -9.70
N ILE A 78 5.75 -7.13 -8.96
CA ILE A 78 4.29 -7.28 -8.84
C ILE A 78 3.56 -7.26 -10.19
N LEU A 79 4.11 -6.60 -11.21
CA LEU A 79 3.56 -6.51 -12.56
C LEU A 79 4.18 -7.49 -13.58
N ASP A 80 5.08 -8.39 -13.15
CA ASP A 80 5.92 -9.15 -14.10
C ASP A 80 5.34 -10.52 -14.54
N GLY A 81 5.16 -10.71 -15.85
CA GLY A 81 4.86 -12.02 -16.44
C GLY A 81 3.51 -12.64 -16.03
N LYS A 82 3.34 -13.94 -16.27
CA LYS A 82 2.03 -14.64 -16.16
C LYS A 82 1.40 -14.64 -14.77
N LYS A 83 2.18 -14.36 -13.72
CA LYS A 83 1.73 -14.33 -12.31
C LYS A 83 1.47 -12.90 -11.79
N ALA A 84 1.56 -11.88 -12.64
CA ALA A 84 1.36 -10.47 -12.27
C ALA A 84 0.01 -10.24 -11.58
N GLU A 85 -1.08 -10.70 -12.21
CA GLU A 85 -2.43 -10.51 -11.67
C GLU A 85 -2.58 -11.17 -10.30
N LYS A 86 -2.08 -12.39 -10.13
CA LYS A 86 -2.10 -13.08 -8.83
C LYS A 86 -1.35 -12.31 -7.75
N ARG A 87 -0.18 -11.74 -8.06
CA ARG A 87 0.60 -10.95 -7.08
C ARG A 87 -0.05 -9.61 -6.77
N LYS A 88 -0.65 -8.97 -7.78
CA LYS A 88 -1.42 -7.75 -7.60
C LYS A 88 -2.60 -7.99 -6.66
N ILE A 89 -3.44 -8.99 -6.97
CA ILE A 89 -4.58 -9.39 -6.13
C ILE A 89 -4.13 -9.76 -4.72
N SER A 90 -3.03 -10.51 -4.60
CA SER A 90 -2.48 -10.85 -3.28
C SER A 90 -2.06 -9.62 -2.50
N PHE A 91 -1.31 -8.68 -3.09
CA PHE A 91 -0.91 -7.45 -2.40
C PHE A 91 -2.12 -6.58 -2.04
N THR A 92 -3.04 -6.32 -2.97
CA THR A 92 -4.23 -5.50 -2.69
C THR A 92 -5.12 -6.17 -1.68
N GLY A 93 -5.35 -7.47 -1.79
CA GLY A 93 -6.12 -8.26 -0.84
C GLY A 93 -5.50 -8.27 0.55
N ARG A 94 -4.16 -8.28 0.67
CA ARG A 94 -3.51 -8.14 1.99
C ARG A 94 -3.77 -6.77 2.63
N VAL A 95 -3.78 -5.71 1.83
CA VAL A 95 -4.08 -4.37 2.35
C VAL A 95 -5.57 -4.24 2.69
N GLU A 96 -6.45 -4.75 1.83
CA GLU A 96 -7.91 -4.76 2.04
C GLU A 96 -8.28 -5.59 3.27
N LEU A 97 -7.73 -6.80 3.44
CA LEU A 97 -7.95 -7.63 4.62
C LEU A 97 -7.41 -6.99 5.90
N ALA A 98 -6.24 -6.34 5.82
CA ALA A 98 -5.76 -5.57 6.95
C ALA A 98 -6.83 -4.53 7.32
N ILE A 99 -7.17 -3.63 6.40
CA ILE A 99 -8.23 -2.63 6.56
C ILE A 99 -9.53 -3.26 7.13
N GLU A 100 -10.04 -4.34 6.57
CA GLU A 100 -11.29 -4.95 7.02
C GLU A 100 -11.22 -5.54 8.43
N ASP A 101 -10.18 -6.31 8.76
CA ASP A 101 -10.01 -6.97 10.08
C ASP A 101 -9.89 -5.95 11.22
N ALA A 102 -9.36 -4.76 10.91
CA ALA A 102 -9.31 -3.63 11.82
C ALA A 102 -10.65 -2.91 12.05
N GLY A 103 -11.73 -3.28 11.34
CA GLY A 103 -12.98 -2.53 11.33
C GLY A 103 -12.86 -1.16 10.64
N PHE A 104 -11.88 -1.03 9.75
CA PHE A 104 -11.43 0.22 9.17
C PHE A 104 -12.36 0.65 8.03
N LYS A 105 -13.06 1.78 8.20
CA LYS A 105 -13.99 2.32 7.19
C LYS A 105 -13.50 3.61 6.54
N ILE A 106 -12.19 3.85 6.57
CA ILE A 106 -11.60 5.04 5.98
C ILE A 106 -10.98 4.71 4.61
N PRO A 107 -11.06 5.63 3.64
CA PRO A 107 -10.40 5.47 2.36
C PRO A 107 -8.86 5.49 2.54
N VAL A 108 -8.14 4.62 1.84
CA VAL A 108 -6.66 4.52 1.84
C VAL A 108 -6.16 4.46 0.41
N LEU A 109 -5.14 5.27 0.10
CA LEU A 109 -4.44 5.26 -1.19
C LEU A 109 -3.19 4.39 -1.10
N ILE A 110 -2.98 3.53 -2.10
CA ILE A 110 -1.91 2.54 -2.08
C ILE A 110 -1.13 2.63 -3.38
N PHE A 111 0.19 2.80 -3.25
CA PHE A 111 1.15 2.82 -4.34
C PHE A 111 2.17 1.72 -4.14
N GLY A 112 2.25 0.81 -5.12
CA GLY A 112 3.23 -0.27 -5.16
C GLY A 112 4.24 -0.08 -6.28
N ALA A 113 5.49 0.20 -5.96
CA ALA A 113 6.58 0.30 -6.95
C ALA A 113 6.96 -1.09 -7.47
N ALA A 114 6.75 -1.34 -8.77
CA ALA A 114 6.93 -2.65 -9.38
C ALA A 114 8.38 -2.93 -9.80
N GLY A 115 9.15 -1.89 -10.14
CA GLY A 115 10.49 -1.99 -10.70
C GLY A 115 11.60 -1.46 -9.79
N ALA A 116 12.83 -1.42 -10.32
CA ALA A 116 13.99 -0.76 -9.73
C ALA A 116 14.19 0.66 -10.32
N ASP A 117 13.11 1.40 -10.50
CA ASP A 117 13.05 2.67 -11.22
C ASP A 117 12.81 3.87 -10.28
N TRP A 118 12.43 5.01 -10.84
CA TRP A 118 12.18 6.27 -10.12
C TRP A 118 11.13 6.14 -9.01
N TYR A 119 10.21 5.18 -9.12
CA TYR A 119 9.15 4.98 -8.14
C TYR A 119 9.61 4.12 -6.95
N ARG A 120 10.73 3.41 -7.05
CA ARG A 120 11.23 2.58 -5.95
C ARG A 120 11.85 3.42 -4.85
N LYS A 121 11.32 3.33 -3.62
CA LYS A 121 11.93 3.95 -2.43
C LYS A 121 13.40 3.52 -2.32
N PRO A 122 14.32 4.44 -1.97
CA PRO A 122 14.08 5.75 -1.35
C PRO A 122 13.82 6.92 -2.32
N ARG A 123 13.64 6.67 -3.63
CA ARG A 123 13.39 7.73 -4.62
C ARG A 123 11.97 8.32 -4.44
N PRO A 124 11.75 9.61 -4.77
CA PRO A 124 10.49 10.29 -4.51
C PRO A 124 9.39 10.03 -5.56
N GLY A 125 9.61 9.18 -6.57
CA GLY A 125 8.69 9.06 -7.70
C GLY A 125 7.26 8.67 -7.32
N MET A 126 7.04 7.86 -6.29
CA MET A 126 5.68 7.58 -5.82
C MET A 126 5.03 8.79 -5.12
N TRP A 127 5.83 9.62 -4.44
CA TRP A 127 5.37 10.85 -3.81
C TRP A 127 4.96 11.89 -4.86
N GLU A 128 5.81 12.10 -5.88
CA GLU A 128 5.52 13.00 -7.02
C GLU A 128 4.33 12.57 -7.87
N LEU A 129 3.90 11.31 -7.75
CA LEU A 129 2.72 10.78 -8.44
C LEU A 129 1.44 10.94 -7.61
N PHE A 130 1.60 11.08 -6.29
CA PHE A 130 0.51 11.22 -5.33
C PHE A 130 0.06 12.69 -5.18
N GLU A 131 1.02 13.61 -5.15
CA GLU A 131 0.81 15.08 -5.21
C GLU A 131 0.53 15.55 -6.64
#